data_AF-A0A542PYH4-F1
#
_entry.id   AF-A0A542PYH4-F1
#
_cell.length_a   1.000
_cell.length_b   1.000
_cell.length_c   1.000
_cell.angle_alpha   90.00
_cell.angle_beta   90.00
_cell.angle_gamma   90.00
#
_symmetry.space_group_name_H-M   'P 1'
#
loop_
_entity.id
_entity.type
_entity.pdbx_description
1 polymer ?
#
loop_
_entity_poly.entity_id
_entity_poly.type
_entity_poly.pdbx_seq_one_letter_code
_entity_poly.pdbx_strand_id
1 'polypeptide(L)'
;MPSARAMTRLTGSVPHRVTAPAESYKPGAGARGAVVVAEGGSDTTGGALDGLNGADLEVNTAGPPDRGGRVTGRPVPAVLPSSLRAWLGLIAALAALVVVVLGVLYAGHDEPGMADRWIIRPTADSVGPPWRRVALAMDFLGEPAGSATLVVATVTGCLLLRRPRAAMFVVAGVGITVGSATLLKSLVGRTIHGDDNLSYPSGHTAFLTALALVVALLATGRLGLGRTAGTSLVLAAALVAGAAMGWAQVALGAHYPTDVLGGWCTALAVIPATAWLADRLVDAGRRVRR
;
A
#
# COMPACT_ATOMS: atom_id res chain seq x y z
N MET A 1 -62.41 -47.43 42.41
CA MET A 1 -61.38 -47.07 43.40
C MET A 1 -60.03 -46.93 42.71
N PRO A 2 -59.32 -45.81 42.88
CA PRO A 2 -58.26 -45.35 41.98
C PRO A 2 -56.85 -45.66 42.50
N SER A 3 -55.87 -45.76 41.59
CA SER A 3 -54.45 -45.62 41.90
C SER A 3 -53.91 -44.41 41.14
N ALA A 4 -53.75 -43.32 41.88
CA ALA A 4 -53.15 -42.06 41.47
C ALA A 4 -51.63 -42.10 41.70
N ARG A 5 -50.85 -41.50 40.79
CA ARG A 5 -49.61 -40.74 41.02
C ARG A 5 -48.95 -40.45 39.68
N ALA A 6 -48.41 -39.29 39.35
CA ALA A 6 -48.59 -37.91 39.77
C ALA A 6 -47.84 -37.09 38.70
N MET A 7 -48.51 -36.17 38.03
CA MET A 7 -47.86 -35.09 37.29
C MET A 7 -47.10 -34.22 38.29
N THR A 8 -45.83 -33.93 38.03
CA THR A 8 -45.17 -32.75 38.61
C THR A 8 -44.46 -32.01 37.49
N ARG A 9 -45.05 -30.87 37.10
CA ARG A 9 -44.37 -29.79 36.38
C ARG A 9 -43.35 -29.18 37.32
N LEU A 10 -42.11 -29.03 36.86
CA LEU A 10 -41.20 -28.04 37.38
C LEU A 10 -40.83 -27.07 36.25
N THR A 11 -41.38 -25.88 36.39
CA THR A 11 -41.04 -24.65 35.71
C THR A 11 -39.68 -24.15 36.17
N GLY A 12 -38.89 -23.63 35.22
CA GLY A 12 -37.97 -22.53 35.47
C GLY A 12 -36.51 -22.90 35.71
N SER A 13 -35.66 -22.66 34.71
CA SER A 13 -34.47 -21.82 34.87
C SER A 13 -33.78 -21.65 33.51
N VAL A 14 -33.89 -20.44 32.97
CA VAL A 14 -33.11 -19.94 31.82
C VAL A 14 -31.63 -19.89 32.22
N PRO A 15 -30.69 -20.46 31.45
CA PRO A 15 -29.28 -20.20 31.69
C PRO A 15 -28.91 -18.80 31.20
N HIS A 16 -28.31 -18.05 32.12
CA HIS A 16 -27.90 -16.65 32.02
C HIS A 16 -27.12 -16.33 30.73
N ARG A 17 -27.65 -15.33 30.01
CA ARG A 17 -26.94 -14.53 29.02
C ARG A 17 -25.85 -13.74 29.75
N VAL A 18 -24.60 -14.15 29.62
CA VAL A 18 -23.45 -13.32 30.03
C VAL A 18 -23.34 -12.18 29.03
N THR A 19 -23.98 -11.06 29.36
CA THR A 19 -23.78 -9.77 28.71
C THR A 19 -22.45 -9.20 29.18
N ALA A 20 -21.40 -9.30 28.36
CA ALA A 20 -20.23 -8.46 28.51
C ALA A 20 -20.60 -7.02 28.07
N PRO A 21 -20.20 -5.98 28.82
CA PRO A 21 -20.55 -4.61 28.46
C PRO A 21 -19.79 -4.16 27.22
N ALA A 22 -20.50 -3.49 26.32
CA ALA A 22 -19.96 -2.79 25.16
C ALA A 22 -19.05 -1.65 25.64
N GLU A 23 -17.74 -1.83 25.49
CA GLU A 23 -16.78 -0.76 25.72
C GLU A 23 -16.74 0.13 24.46
N SER A 24 -17.40 1.28 24.59
CA SER A 24 -17.45 2.33 23.57
C SER A 24 -16.06 2.92 23.33
N TYR A 25 -15.44 2.63 22.19
CA TYR A 25 -14.24 3.33 21.75
C TYR A 25 -14.61 4.74 21.24
N LYS A 26 -14.21 5.78 22.00
CA LYS A 26 -14.19 7.19 21.55
C LYS A 26 -12.76 7.58 21.15
N PRO A 27 -12.54 8.26 20.02
CA PRO A 27 -11.21 8.78 19.67
C PRO A 27 -10.91 10.04 20.50
N GLY A 28 -9.82 9.99 21.27
CA GLY A 28 -9.33 11.11 22.07
C GLY A 28 -8.58 12.14 21.23
N ALA A 29 -9.02 13.39 21.33
CA ALA A 29 -8.38 14.57 20.80
C ALA A 29 -7.10 14.94 21.57
N GLY A 30 -6.09 15.43 20.84
CA GLY A 30 -5.23 16.54 21.24
C GLY A 30 -4.15 16.30 22.29
N ALA A 31 -2.89 16.29 21.84
CA ALA A 31 -1.78 16.81 22.63
C ALA A 31 -0.81 17.58 21.74
N ARG A 32 -0.68 18.88 22.04
CA ARG A 32 0.21 19.88 21.44
C ARG A 32 1.58 19.85 22.13
N GLY A 33 2.62 20.28 21.41
CA GLY A 33 3.90 20.77 21.95
C GLY A 33 4.93 19.66 22.23
N ALA A 34 6.23 19.80 21.96
CA ALA A 34 7.03 21.02 21.88
C ALA A 34 8.11 20.90 20.80
N VAL A 35 8.33 22.04 20.14
CA VAL A 35 9.50 22.36 19.32
C VAL A 35 10.64 22.71 20.28
N VAL A 36 11.81 22.09 20.08
CA VAL A 36 13.08 22.62 20.60
C VAL A 36 13.93 22.98 19.39
N VAL A 37 14.07 24.28 19.21
CA VAL A 37 15.04 24.96 18.35
C VAL A 37 16.41 24.87 19.03
N ALA A 38 17.43 24.52 18.26
CA ALA A 38 18.80 24.90 18.55
C ALA A 38 19.42 25.44 17.26
N GLU A 39 19.36 26.76 17.10
CA GLU A 39 20.30 27.53 16.29
C GLU A 39 21.64 27.67 17.05
N GLY A 40 22.74 27.87 16.33
CA GLY A 40 23.87 28.60 16.88
C GLY A 40 25.26 28.28 16.31
N GLY A 41 25.78 29.22 15.50
CA GLY A 41 27.21 29.56 15.35
C GLY A 41 27.88 29.05 14.08
N SER A 42 28.21 29.85 13.04
CA SER A 42 29.17 30.99 12.95
C SER A 42 30.60 30.55 13.33
N ASP A 43 31.71 30.89 12.67
CA ASP A 43 32.00 31.86 11.61
C ASP A 43 33.48 31.65 11.17
N THR A 44 33.81 32.08 9.94
CA THR A 44 35.06 32.74 9.47
C THR A 44 36.45 32.19 9.89
N THR A 45 37.40 31.93 8.99
CA THR A 45 38.39 32.83 8.33
C THR A 45 39.50 31.88 7.81
N GLY A 46 40.28 32.07 6.73
CA GLY A 46 40.96 33.24 6.18
C GLY A 46 42.48 32.95 6.12
N GLY A 47 43.13 33.19 4.97
CA GLY A 47 44.61 33.13 4.78
C GLY A 47 45.03 32.06 3.77
N ALA A 48 45.32 32.33 2.48
CA ALA A 48 46.23 33.28 1.82
C ALA A 48 47.72 32.89 1.90
N LEU A 49 48.44 33.29 0.84
CA LEU A 49 49.87 33.17 0.55
C LEU A 49 50.26 31.84 -0.13
N ASP A 50 51.11 31.76 -1.14
CA ASP A 50 51.71 32.66 -2.15
C ASP A 50 52.73 31.73 -2.85
N GLY A 51 52.94 31.84 -4.16
CA GLY A 51 53.91 30.94 -4.81
C GLY A 51 53.91 31.03 -6.32
N LEU A 52 54.32 32.18 -6.82
CA LEU A 52 54.62 32.44 -8.21
C LEU A 52 55.82 31.58 -8.65
N ASN A 53 55.68 30.88 -9.78
CA ASN A 53 56.82 30.66 -10.67
C ASN A 53 56.31 30.62 -12.10
N GLY A 54 56.76 31.59 -12.89
CA GLY A 54 56.55 31.66 -14.32
C GLY A 54 57.64 30.90 -15.06
N ALA A 55 57.24 30.30 -16.18
CA ALA A 55 57.96 30.14 -17.43
C ALA A 55 57.27 29.00 -18.18
N ASP A 56 56.54 29.33 -19.23
CA ASP A 56 56.84 28.84 -20.59
C ASP A 56 55.67 29.21 -21.52
N LEU A 57 55.98 30.14 -22.42
CA LEU A 57 55.16 30.45 -23.58
C LEU A 57 55.17 29.24 -24.51
N GLU A 58 54.05 28.54 -24.61
CA GLU A 58 53.75 27.68 -25.75
C GLU A 58 52.49 28.22 -26.44
N VAL A 59 52.71 28.95 -27.52
CA VAL A 59 51.65 29.41 -28.44
C VAL A 59 51.14 28.18 -29.18
N ASN A 60 50.13 27.52 -28.61
CA ASN A 60 49.39 26.48 -29.29
C ASN A 60 48.17 27.12 -29.98
N THR A 61 48.23 27.25 -31.30
CA THR A 61 47.12 27.70 -32.14
C THR A 61 46.01 26.65 -32.15
N ALA A 62 45.16 26.68 -31.13
CA ALA A 62 43.93 25.90 -31.08
C ALA A 62 42.84 26.60 -31.91
N GLY A 63 42.23 25.84 -32.82
CA GLY A 63 41.09 26.26 -33.65
C GLY A 63 39.87 26.70 -32.83
N PRO A 64 38.85 27.28 -33.48
CA PRO A 64 37.74 27.93 -32.80
C PRO A 64 36.99 26.96 -31.88
N PRO A 65 36.50 27.42 -30.72
CA PRO A 65 35.81 26.56 -29.77
C PRO A 65 34.51 26.06 -30.39
N ASP A 66 34.39 24.74 -30.48
CA ASP A 66 33.15 24.02 -30.80
C ASP A 66 32.07 24.42 -29.79
N ARG A 67 31.23 25.38 -30.19
CA ARG A 67 29.96 25.71 -29.54
C ARG A 67 28.96 24.60 -29.86
N GLY A 68 29.12 23.44 -29.23
CA GLY A 68 28.33 22.26 -29.56
C GLY A 68 28.01 21.32 -28.40
N GLY A 69 28.45 21.62 -27.18
CA GLY A 69 28.18 20.82 -25.99
C GLY A 69 26.69 20.82 -25.62
N ARG A 70 25.87 20.05 -26.34
CA ARG A 70 24.55 19.62 -25.87
C ARG A 70 24.77 18.96 -24.52
N VAL A 71 24.41 19.67 -23.45
CA VAL A 71 24.19 19.07 -22.13
C VAL A 71 23.04 18.10 -22.32
N THR A 72 23.37 16.85 -22.67
CA THR A 72 22.42 15.74 -22.68
C THR A 72 22.04 15.51 -21.23
N GLY A 73 21.01 16.23 -20.77
CA GLY A 73 20.49 16.07 -19.42
C GLY A 73 20.27 14.59 -19.14
N ARG A 74 20.88 14.07 -18.07
CA ARG A 74 20.79 12.64 -17.71
C ARG A 74 19.33 12.17 -17.83
N PRO A 75 19.06 11.05 -18.51
CA PRO A 75 17.73 10.46 -18.55
C PRO A 75 17.20 10.31 -17.12
N VAL A 76 16.00 10.82 -16.86
CA VAL A 76 15.33 10.59 -15.58
C VAL A 76 14.91 9.13 -15.61
N PRO A 77 15.28 8.30 -14.61
CA PRO A 77 14.87 6.92 -14.58
C PRO A 77 13.34 6.81 -14.61
N ALA A 78 12.80 6.03 -15.56
CA ALA A 78 11.38 5.72 -15.61
C ALA A 78 10.97 4.89 -14.39
N VAL A 79 9.75 5.08 -13.91
CA VAL A 79 9.16 4.28 -12.83
C VAL A 79 8.80 2.89 -13.35
N LEU A 80 8.31 2.78 -14.60
CA LEU A 80 8.02 1.50 -15.24
C LEU A 80 9.03 1.20 -16.37
N PRO A 81 9.90 0.17 -16.22
CA PRO A 81 10.75 -0.27 -17.31
C PRO A 81 9.92 -0.67 -18.54
N SER A 82 10.37 -0.31 -19.74
CA SER A 82 9.63 -0.54 -21.00
C SER A 82 9.24 -2.01 -21.23
N SER A 83 10.07 -2.93 -20.74
CA SER A 83 9.89 -4.37 -20.83
C SER A 83 8.78 -4.93 -19.92
N LEU A 84 8.41 -4.20 -18.86
CA LEU A 84 7.36 -4.58 -17.92
C LEU A 84 5.97 -4.03 -18.31
N ARG A 85 5.91 -3.03 -19.20
CA ARG A 85 4.68 -2.28 -19.55
C ARG A 85 3.55 -3.17 -20.07
N ALA A 86 3.83 -4.08 -21.00
CA ALA A 86 2.78 -4.89 -21.62
C ALA A 86 2.19 -5.92 -20.64
N TRP A 87 3.04 -6.63 -19.89
CA TRP A 87 2.58 -7.64 -18.92
C TRP A 87 1.85 -7.02 -17.74
N LEU A 88 2.40 -5.95 -17.16
CA LEU A 88 1.74 -5.25 -16.06
C LEU A 88 0.44 -4.59 -16.52
N GLY A 89 0.36 -4.13 -17.78
CA GLY A 89 -0.89 -3.63 -18.36
C GLY A 89 -1.97 -4.71 -18.47
N LEU A 90 -1.63 -5.91 -18.96
CA LEU A 90 -2.56 -7.03 -19.02
C LEU A 90 -3.03 -7.47 -17.62
N ILE A 91 -2.10 -7.57 -16.67
CA ILE A 91 -2.41 -7.92 -15.27
C ILE A 91 -3.31 -6.87 -14.65
N ALA A 92 -3.03 -5.58 -14.87
CA ALA A 92 -3.86 -4.49 -14.36
C ALA A 92 -5.28 -4.54 -14.94
N ALA A 93 -5.43 -4.82 -16.24
CA ALA A 93 -6.74 -4.96 -16.88
C ALA A 93 -7.54 -6.16 -16.33
N LEU A 94 -6.89 -7.31 -16.17
CA LEU A 94 -7.52 -8.49 -15.58
C LEU A 94 -7.90 -8.25 -14.11
N ALA A 95 -7.02 -7.60 -13.33
CA ALA A 95 -7.29 -7.26 -11.95
C ALA A 95 -8.47 -6.27 -11.83
N ALA A 96 -8.53 -5.26 -12.70
CA ALA A 96 -9.67 -4.33 -12.76
C ALA A 96 -10.97 -5.07 -13.10
N LEU A 97 -10.93 -6.00 -14.05
CA LEU A 97 -12.09 -6.84 -14.38
C LEU A 97 -12.55 -7.66 -13.18
N VAL A 98 -11.64 -8.29 -12.44
CA VAL A 98 -11.96 -9.04 -11.21
C VAL A 98 -12.60 -8.13 -10.16
N VAL A 99 -12.09 -6.90 -9.97
CA VAL A 99 -12.69 -5.93 -9.03
C VAL A 99 -14.12 -5.59 -9.43
N VAL A 100 -14.37 -5.31 -10.71
CA VAL A 100 -15.71 -4.98 -11.21
C VAL A 100 -16.66 -6.17 -11.08
N VAL A 101 -16.23 -7.36 -11.50
CA VAL A 101 -17.05 -8.57 -11.44
C VAL A 101 -17.43 -8.91 -9.99
N LEU A 102 -16.46 -8.93 -9.07
CA LEU A 102 -16.75 -9.17 -7.66
C LEU A 102 -17.62 -8.06 -7.05
N GLY A 103 -17.36 -6.79 -7.38
CA GLY A 103 -18.17 -5.67 -6.92
C GLY A 103 -19.63 -5.78 -7.37
N VAL A 104 -19.88 -6.18 -8.62
CA VAL A 104 -21.24 -6.40 -9.13
C VAL A 104 -21.90 -7.62 -8.49
N LEU A 105 -21.17 -8.73 -8.35
CA LEU A 105 -21.71 -9.98 -7.80
C LEU A 105 -22.07 -9.90 -6.31
N TYR A 106 -21.41 -9.03 -5.56
CA TYR A 106 -21.59 -8.89 -4.11
C TYR A 106 -22.16 -7.52 -3.70
N ALA A 107 -22.70 -6.76 -4.65
CA ALA A 107 -23.31 -5.47 -4.37
C ALA A 107 -24.48 -5.61 -3.38
N GLY A 108 -24.43 -4.85 -2.30
CA GLY A 108 -25.45 -4.86 -1.24
C GLY A 108 -25.56 -6.17 -0.44
N HIS A 109 -24.62 -7.12 -0.61
CA HIS A 109 -24.61 -8.34 0.20
C HIS A 109 -24.12 -8.05 1.63
N ASP A 110 -24.71 -8.73 2.59
CA ASP A 110 -24.39 -8.71 4.03
C ASP A 110 -23.91 -10.06 4.56
N GLU A 111 -23.92 -11.09 3.69
CA GLU A 111 -23.59 -12.48 4.00
C GLU A 111 -22.43 -12.99 3.12
N PRO A 112 -21.65 -13.99 3.59
CA PRO A 112 -20.58 -14.60 2.80
C PRO A 112 -21.13 -15.31 1.57
N GLY A 113 -20.48 -15.16 0.42
CA GLY A 113 -20.78 -15.93 -0.79
C GLY A 113 -20.46 -17.41 -0.69
N MET A 114 -20.80 -18.17 -1.74
CA MET A 114 -20.44 -19.60 -1.81
C MET A 114 -18.92 -19.82 -1.74
N ALA A 115 -18.15 -18.99 -2.45
CA ALA A 115 -16.69 -19.04 -2.43
C ALA A 115 -16.12 -18.67 -1.05
N ASP A 116 -16.71 -17.68 -0.38
CA ASP A 116 -16.29 -17.25 0.95
C ASP A 116 -16.50 -18.36 1.99
N ARG A 117 -17.68 -19.01 1.97
CA ARG A 117 -18.02 -20.10 2.91
C ARG A 117 -17.09 -21.30 2.80
N TRP A 118 -16.55 -21.59 1.61
CA TRP A 118 -15.60 -22.69 1.41
C TRP A 118 -14.27 -22.45 2.14
N ILE A 119 -13.85 -21.18 2.28
CA ILE A 119 -12.59 -20.77 2.91
C ILE A 119 -12.78 -20.41 4.40
N ILE A 120 -13.94 -19.83 4.75
CA ILE A 120 -14.23 -19.38 6.13
C ILE A 120 -14.55 -20.54 7.07
N ARG A 121 -15.31 -21.56 6.63
CA ARG A 121 -15.68 -22.70 7.50
C ARG A 121 -14.45 -23.42 8.11
N PRO A 122 -13.33 -23.56 7.38
CA PRO A 122 -12.08 -24.04 7.96
C PRO A 122 -11.30 -23.04 8.83
N THR A 123 -11.59 -21.73 8.78
CA THR A 123 -10.75 -20.68 9.41
C THR A 123 -11.39 -19.96 10.60
N ALA A 124 -12.72 -19.84 10.64
CA ALA A 124 -13.46 -19.10 11.67
C ALA A 124 -13.25 -19.63 13.11
N ASP A 125 -13.04 -20.94 13.25
CA ASP A 125 -12.79 -21.58 14.56
C ASP A 125 -11.30 -21.89 14.82
N SER A 126 -10.40 -21.49 13.92
CA SER A 126 -9.08 -22.14 13.79
C SER A 126 -7.88 -21.31 14.23
N VAL A 127 -8.01 -19.99 14.38
CA VAL A 127 -6.85 -19.12 14.66
C VAL A 127 -6.74 -18.80 16.14
N GLY A 128 -6.24 -19.77 16.90
CA GLY A 128 -5.82 -19.59 18.29
C GLY A 128 -4.46 -18.89 18.44
N PRO A 129 -4.01 -18.62 19.68
CA PRO A 129 -2.62 -18.23 19.94
C PRO A 129 -1.63 -19.33 19.46
N PRO A 130 -0.45 -18.98 18.91
CA PRO A 130 0.13 -17.64 18.74
C PRO A 130 -0.32 -16.92 17.47
N TRP A 131 -0.95 -17.62 16.52
CA TRP A 131 -1.29 -17.10 15.20
C TRP A 131 -2.23 -15.91 15.24
N ARG A 132 -3.14 -15.86 16.22
CA ARG A 132 -3.98 -14.68 16.44
C ARG A 132 -3.16 -13.41 16.71
N ARG A 133 -2.06 -13.52 17.47
CA ARG A 133 -1.15 -12.38 17.72
C ARG A 133 -0.42 -11.94 16.45
N VAL A 134 -0.04 -12.90 15.60
CA VAL A 134 0.57 -12.61 14.30
C VAL A 134 -0.43 -11.90 13.38
N ALA A 135 -1.68 -12.37 13.34
CA ALA A 135 -2.73 -11.73 12.56
C ALA A 135 -3.02 -10.30 13.05
N LEU A 136 -3.13 -10.08 14.37
CA LEU A 136 -3.30 -8.73 14.94
C LEU A 136 -2.10 -7.81 14.65
N ALA A 137 -0.88 -8.32 14.74
CA ALA A 137 0.30 -7.54 14.37
C ALA A 137 0.30 -7.18 12.89
N MET A 138 -0.14 -8.10 12.03
CA MET A 138 -0.26 -7.87 10.60
C MET A 138 -1.37 -6.86 10.27
N ASP A 139 -2.52 -6.97 10.93
CA ASP A 139 -3.67 -6.07 10.82
C ASP A 139 -3.28 -4.62 11.17
N PHE A 140 -2.55 -4.44 12.27
CA PHE A 140 -2.03 -3.13 12.70
C PHE A 140 -1.24 -2.38 11.60
N LEU A 141 -0.54 -3.09 10.70
CA LEU A 141 0.18 -2.44 9.59
C LEU A 141 -0.76 -1.74 8.60
N GLY A 142 -2.02 -2.19 8.48
CA GLY A 142 -3.02 -1.56 7.62
C GLY A 142 -3.93 -0.58 8.35
N GLU A 143 -3.95 -0.58 9.69
CA GLU A 143 -4.64 0.44 10.49
C GLU A 143 -4.07 1.85 10.22
N PRO A 144 -4.82 2.94 10.51
CA PRO A 144 -4.38 4.30 10.19
C PRO A 144 -2.99 4.66 10.74
N ALA A 145 -2.66 4.25 11.96
CA ALA A 145 -1.37 4.55 12.58
C ALA A 145 -0.22 3.74 11.94
N GLY A 146 -0.39 2.42 11.76
CA GLY A 146 0.62 1.57 11.16
C GLY A 146 0.84 1.91 9.69
N SER A 147 -0.23 2.12 8.93
CA SER A 147 -0.16 2.51 7.51
C SER A 147 0.52 3.86 7.32
N ALA A 148 0.18 4.88 8.12
CA ALA A 148 0.86 6.17 8.10
C ALA A 148 2.35 6.05 8.42
N THR A 149 2.71 5.24 9.43
CA THR A 149 4.10 4.99 9.81
C THR A 149 4.88 4.37 8.66
N LEU A 150 4.34 3.35 8.00
CA LEU A 150 4.96 2.70 6.85
C LEU A 150 5.15 3.64 5.67
N VAL A 151 4.14 4.46 5.35
CA VAL A 151 4.22 5.46 4.28
C VAL A 151 5.28 6.51 4.59
N VAL A 152 5.26 7.09 5.79
CA VAL A 152 6.23 8.10 6.23
C VAL A 152 7.64 7.53 6.22
N ALA A 153 7.85 6.31 6.72
CA ALA A 153 9.16 5.64 6.69
C ALA A 153 9.66 5.45 5.26
N THR A 154 8.80 4.98 4.35
CA THR A 154 9.15 4.75 2.94
C THR A 154 9.45 6.07 2.21
N VAL A 155 8.64 7.11 2.43
CA VAL A 155 8.85 8.44 1.88
C VAL A 155 10.15 9.05 2.40
N THR A 156 10.38 8.98 3.71
CA THR A 156 11.61 9.48 4.35
C THR A 156 12.83 8.76 3.78
N GLY A 157 12.79 7.43 3.66
CA GLY A 157 13.84 6.65 3.01
C GLY A 157 14.10 7.10 1.57
N CYS A 158 13.04 7.37 0.78
CA CYS A 158 13.19 7.90 -0.58
C CYS A 158 13.85 9.29 -0.59
N LEU A 159 13.50 10.17 0.34
CA LEU A 159 14.06 11.53 0.44
C LEU A 159 15.52 11.52 0.93
N LEU A 160 15.85 10.69 1.91
CA LEU A 160 17.23 10.47 2.37
C LEU A 160 18.13 9.93 1.25
N LEU A 161 17.58 9.08 0.38
CA LEU A 161 18.24 8.62 -0.84
C LEU A 161 18.20 9.64 -1.99
N ARG A 162 17.75 10.88 -1.72
CA ARG A 162 17.61 12.00 -2.66
C ARG A 162 16.78 11.67 -3.90
N ARG A 163 15.68 10.92 -3.71
CA ARG A 163 14.75 10.48 -4.75
C ARG A 163 13.35 11.04 -4.53
N PRO A 164 13.13 12.36 -4.67
CA PRO A 164 11.83 12.99 -4.44
C PRO A 164 10.73 12.44 -5.37
N ARG A 165 11.08 12.04 -6.59
CA ARG A 165 10.12 11.40 -7.51
C ARG A 165 9.62 10.04 -7.00
N ALA A 166 10.49 9.27 -6.36
CA ALA A 166 10.10 8.00 -5.75
C ALA A 166 9.18 8.24 -4.55
N ALA A 167 9.47 9.25 -3.72
CA ALA A 167 8.60 9.66 -2.62
C ALA A 167 7.20 10.09 -3.12
N MET A 168 7.12 10.89 -4.18
CA MET A 168 5.85 11.27 -4.79
C MET A 168 5.08 10.05 -5.32
N PHE A 169 5.77 9.09 -5.94
CA PHE A 169 5.15 7.87 -6.43
C PHE A 169 4.60 6.98 -5.30
N VAL A 170 5.28 6.92 -4.15
CA VAL A 170 4.75 6.25 -2.94
C VAL A 170 3.45 6.91 -2.50
N VAL A 171 3.43 8.23 -2.31
CA VAL A 171 2.24 8.95 -1.85
C VAL A 171 1.09 8.82 -2.85
N ALA A 172 1.35 9.04 -4.15
CA ALA A 172 0.33 8.97 -5.19
C ALA A 172 -0.19 7.54 -5.36
N GLY A 173 0.68 6.53 -5.48
CA GLY A 173 0.29 5.15 -5.71
C GLY A 173 -0.54 4.57 -4.56
N VAL A 174 -0.07 4.76 -3.32
CA VAL A 174 -0.79 4.31 -2.13
C VAL A 174 -2.08 5.11 -1.95
N GLY A 175 -2.02 6.44 -2.07
CA GLY A 175 -3.18 7.32 -1.90
C GLY A 175 -4.30 7.03 -2.89
N ILE A 176 -3.98 6.88 -4.18
CA ILE A 176 -4.97 6.54 -5.22
C ILE A 176 -5.54 5.14 -4.98
N THR A 177 -4.73 4.17 -4.52
CA THR A 177 -5.22 2.81 -4.24
C THR A 177 -6.22 2.81 -3.08
N VAL A 178 -5.87 3.44 -1.96
CA VAL A 178 -6.74 3.53 -0.78
C VAL A 178 -7.99 4.34 -1.09
N GLY A 179 -7.85 5.45 -1.83
CA GLY A 179 -8.99 6.25 -2.28
C GLY A 179 -9.93 5.45 -3.19
N SER A 180 -9.39 4.66 -4.13
CA SER A 180 -10.17 3.79 -5.01
C SER A 180 -10.92 2.72 -4.22
N ALA A 181 -10.27 2.07 -3.25
CA ALA A 181 -10.92 1.09 -2.39
C ALA A 181 -12.04 1.73 -1.56
N THR A 182 -11.83 2.93 -1.04
CA THR A 182 -12.83 3.69 -0.26
C THR A 182 -14.05 4.08 -1.10
N LEU A 183 -13.81 4.54 -2.33
CA LEU A 183 -14.87 4.85 -3.28
C LEU A 183 -15.67 3.58 -3.64
N LEU A 184 -14.98 2.49 -3.98
CA LEU A 184 -15.61 1.22 -4.32
C LEU A 184 -16.46 0.66 -3.17
N LYS A 185 -16.01 0.81 -1.91
CA LYS A 185 -16.82 0.46 -0.73
C LYS A 185 -18.18 1.14 -0.73
N SER A 186 -18.19 2.45 -1.00
CA SER A 186 -19.42 3.25 -1.01
C SER A 186 -20.34 2.88 -2.19
N LEU A 187 -19.77 2.47 -3.32
CA LEU A 187 -20.52 2.08 -4.51
C LEU A 187 -21.09 0.66 -4.44
N VAL A 188 -20.31 -0.28 -3.89
CA VAL A 188 -20.71 -1.69 -3.81
C VAL A 188 -21.65 -1.91 -2.64
N GLY A 189 -21.46 -1.22 -1.51
CA GLY A 189 -22.38 -1.30 -0.38
C GLY A 189 -22.41 -2.67 0.30
N ARG A 190 -21.39 -3.52 0.11
CA ARG A 190 -21.28 -4.82 0.78
C ARG A 190 -20.90 -4.61 2.24
N THR A 191 -21.56 -5.30 3.16
CA THR A 191 -21.38 -5.13 4.61
C THR A 191 -20.91 -6.42 5.29
N ILE A 192 -20.33 -6.29 6.49
CA ILE A 192 -19.93 -7.41 7.35
C ILE A 192 -20.10 -7.00 8.82
N HIS A 193 -20.65 -7.84 9.69
CA HIS A 193 -20.92 -7.48 11.10
C HIS A 193 -21.89 -6.29 11.28
N GLY A 194 -22.87 -6.15 10.39
CA GLY A 194 -23.91 -5.12 10.45
C GLY A 194 -23.78 -4.02 9.39
N ASP A 195 -24.83 -3.23 9.25
CA ASP A 195 -25.09 -2.39 8.07
C ASP A 195 -24.08 -1.24 7.89
N ASP A 196 -23.42 -0.79 8.95
CA ASP A 196 -22.47 0.33 8.90
C ASP A 196 -21.05 -0.08 8.49
N ASN A 197 -20.78 -1.37 8.34
CA ASN A 197 -19.43 -1.91 8.19
C ASN A 197 -19.14 -2.35 6.76
N LEU A 198 -18.79 -1.39 5.89
CA LEU A 198 -18.48 -1.66 4.48
C LEU A 198 -17.23 -2.53 4.30
N SER A 199 -17.43 -3.69 3.69
CA SER A 199 -16.43 -4.76 3.60
C SER A 199 -15.70 -4.81 2.26
N TYR A 200 -16.39 -4.68 1.13
CA TYR A 200 -15.79 -4.85 -0.21
C TYR A 200 -15.39 -3.52 -0.86
N PRO A 201 -14.16 -3.38 -1.41
CA PRO A 201 -13.00 -4.27 -1.26
C PRO A 201 -12.24 -4.03 0.06
N SER A 202 -11.39 -4.97 0.48
CA SER A 202 -10.57 -4.81 1.68
C SER A 202 -9.51 -3.71 1.52
N GLY A 203 -9.60 -2.68 2.36
CA GLY A 203 -8.65 -1.56 2.38
C GLY A 203 -7.26 -1.95 2.89
N HIS A 204 -7.18 -2.79 3.93
CA HIS A 204 -5.92 -3.27 4.50
C HIS A 204 -5.10 -4.04 3.46
N THR A 205 -5.74 -5.00 2.78
CA THR A 205 -5.09 -5.77 1.70
C THR A 205 -4.69 -4.88 0.53
N ALA A 206 -5.54 -3.94 0.12
CA ALA A 206 -5.22 -3.00 -0.96
C ALA A 206 -4.01 -2.11 -0.61
N PHE A 207 -4.00 -1.54 0.59
CA PHE A 207 -2.91 -0.70 1.09
C PHE A 207 -1.56 -1.43 1.08
N LEU A 208 -1.47 -2.58 1.75
CA LEU A 208 -0.18 -3.25 1.91
C LEU A 208 0.34 -3.80 0.59
N THR A 209 -0.56 -4.33 -0.25
CA THR A 209 -0.21 -4.77 -1.61
C THR A 209 0.33 -3.61 -2.44
N ALA A 210 -0.33 -2.44 -2.38
CA ALA A 210 0.11 -1.25 -3.10
C ALA A 210 1.49 -0.77 -2.65
N LEU A 211 1.72 -0.72 -1.32
CA LEU A 211 3.02 -0.34 -0.77
C LEU A 211 4.12 -1.30 -1.23
N ALA A 212 3.86 -2.62 -1.16
CA ALA A 212 4.80 -3.64 -1.60
C ALA A 212 5.11 -3.54 -3.11
N LEU A 213 4.09 -3.33 -3.95
CA LEU A 213 4.25 -3.12 -5.39
C LEU A 213 5.11 -1.88 -5.69
N VAL A 214 4.84 -0.76 -5.03
CA VAL A 214 5.62 0.47 -5.20
C VAL A 214 7.08 0.23 -4.82
N VAL A 215 7.33 -0.36 -3.64
CA VAL A 215 8.70 -0.64 -3.17
C VAL A 215 9.42 -1.60 -4.14
N ALA A 216 8.74 -2.64 -4.62
CA ALA A 216 9.30 -3.60 -5.57
C ALA A 216 9.63 -2.97 -6.93
N LEU A 217 8.78 -2.07 -7.44
CA LEU A 217 9.05 -1.31 -8.68
C LEU A 217 10.26 -0.38 -8.51
N LEU A 218 10.33 0.34 -7.38
CA LEU A 218 11.48 1.20 -7.06
C LEU A 218 12.77 0.39 -6.91
N ALA A 219 12.71 -0.78 -6.27
CA ALA A 219 13.84 -1.69 -6.12
C ALA A 219 14.30 -2.26 -7.48
N THR A 220 13.36 -2.67 -8.33
CA THR A 220 13.62 -3.15 -9.71
C THR A 220 14.40 -2.12 -10.51
N GLY A 221 13.98 -0.86 -10.49
CA GLY A 221 14.68 0.22 -11.18
C GLY A 221 16.04 0.57 -10.55
N ARG A 222 16.18 0.44 -9.23
CA ARG A 222 17.43 0.76 -8.51
C ARG A 222 18.50 -0.31 -8.68
N LEU A 223 18.11 -1.57 -8.74
CA LEU A 223 19.01 -2.72 -8.90
C LEU A 223 19.30 -3.04 -10.37
N GLY A 224 18.64 -2.36 -11.31
CA GLY A 224 18.80 -2.62 -12.75
C GLY A 224 18.36 -4.03 -13.14
N LEU A 225 17.35 -4.58 -12.46
CA LEU A 225 16.89 -5.94 -12.74
C LEU A 225 16.33 -6.02 -14.16
N GLY A 226 16.71 -7.08 -14.87
CA GLY A 226 16.16 -7.39 -16.19
C GLY A 226 14.65 -7.68 -16.13
N ARG A 227 14.02 -7.75 -17.31
CA ARG A 227 12.56 -7.95 -17.46
C ARG A 227 12.01 -9.06 -16.58
N THR A 228 12.61 -10.25 -16.65
CA THR A 228 12.14 -11.45 -15.95
C THR A 228 12.28 -11.28 -14.43
N ALA A 229 13.48 -10.98 -13.94
CA ALA A 229 13.74 -10.83 -12.51
C ALA A 229 12.92 -9.69 -11.87
N GLY A 230 12.79 -8.55 -12.56
CA GLY A 230 11.96 -7.43 -12.11
C GLY A 230 10.48 -7.80 -12.05
N THR A 231 9.95 -8.47 -13.07
CA THR A 231 8.55 -8.93 -13.07
C THR A 231 8.31 -9.93 -11.95
N SER A 232 9.20 -10.91 -11.78
CA SER A 232 9.11 -11.90 -10.70
C SER A 232 9.13 -11.26 -9.32
N LEU A 233 10.02 -10.28 -9.08
CA LEU A 233 10.07 -9.55 -7.82
C LEU A 233 8.76 -8.82 -7.53
N VAL A 234 8.23 -8.08 -8.52
CA VAL A 234 6.99 -7.31 -8.37
C VAL A 234 5.80 -8.23 -8.09
N LEU A 235 5.67 -9.33 -8.83
CA LEU A 235 4.57 -10.28 -8.63
C LEU A 235 4.70 -11.05 -7.31
N ALA A 236 5.92 -11.45 -6.93
CA ALA A 236 6.16 -12.10 -5.65
C ALA A 236 5.86 -11.17 -4.47
N ALA A 237 6.28 -9.90 -4.54
CA ALA A 237 5.99 -8.90 -3.51
C ALA A 237 4.48 -8.67 -3.37
N ALA A 238 3.76 -8.54 -4.50
CA ALA A 238 2.31 -8.41 -4.49
C ALA A 238 1.62 -9.64 -3.89
N LEU A 239 2.05 -10.84 -4.29
CA LEU A 239 1.49 -12.10 -3.80
C LEU A 239 1.72 -12.26 -2.30
N VAL A 240 2.95 -12.07 -1.82
CA VAL A 240 3.29 -12.25 -0.40
C VAL A 240 2.57 -11.22 0.47
N ALA A 241 2.60 -9.94 0.09
CA ALA A 241 1.94 -8.89 0.87
C ALA A 241 0.41 -9.07 0.87
N GLY A 242 -0.18 -9.33 -0.30
CA GLY A 242 -1.61 -9.56 -0.44
C GLY A 242 -2.09 -10.80 0.32
N ALA A 243 -1.36 -11.92 0.20
CA ALA A 243 -1.69 -13.15 0.90
C ALA A 243 -1.52 -13.03 2.42
N ALA A 244 -0.43 -12.40 2.90
CA ALA A 244 -0.18 -12.24 4.33
C ALA A 244 -1.25 -11.35 5.00
N MET A 245 -1.51 -10.17 4.42
CA MET A 245 -2.55 -9.29 4.94
C MET A 245 -3.94 -9.91 4.76
N GLY A 246 -4.21 -10.50 3.60
CA GLY A 246 -5.47 -11.16 3.31
C GLY A 246 -5.80 -12.30 4.27
N TRP A 247 -4.80 -13.14 4.56
CA TRP A 247 -4.91 -14.16 5.59
C TRP A 247 -5.24 -13.55 6.94
N ALA A 248 -4.55 -12.48 7.37
CA ALA A 248 -4.82 -11.83 8.64
C ALA A 248 -6.27 -11.30 8.73
N GLN A 249 -6.75 -10.64 7.68
CA GLN A 249 -8.12 -10.09 7.63
C GLN A 249 -9.20 -11.18 7.68
N VAL A 250 -9.00 -12.30 6.96
CA VAL A 250 -9.94 -13.45 7.01
C VAL A 250 -9.84 -14.18 8.35
N ALA A 251 -8.63 -14.39 8.86
CA ALA A 251 -8.37 -15.06 10.14
C ALA A 251 -8.96 -14.32 11.34
N LEU A 252 -8.99 -12.99 11.30
CA LEU A 252 -9.63 -12.14 12.32
C LEU A 252 -11.13 -11.96 12.09
N GLY A 253 -11.68 -12.51 11.00
CA GLY A 253 -13.08 -12.34 10.61
C GLY A 253 -13.41 -10.94 10.09
N ALA A 254 -12.43 -10.06 9.90
CA ALA A 254 -12.65 -8.67 9.51
C ALA A 254 -13.15 -8.49 8.07
N HIS A 255 -12.87 -9.47 7.19
CA HIS A 255 -13.28 -9.44 5.80
C HIS A 255 -13.59 -10.83 5.25
N TYR A 256 -14.46 -10.87 4.24
CA TYR A 256 -14.64 -12.07 3.44
C TYR A 256 -13.43 -12.31 2.52
N PRO A 257 -13.09 -13.57 2.18
CA PRO A 257 -12.02 -13.90 1.23
C PRO A 257 -12.14 -13.16 -0.11
N THR A 258 -13.36 -12.97 -0.62
CA THR A 258 -13.60 -12.19 -1.85
C THR A 258 -13.33 -10.69 -1.69
N ASP A 259 -13.52 -10.11 -0.50
CA ASP A 259 -13.15 -8.72 -0.21
C ASP A 259 -11.64 -8.53 -0.23
N VAL A 260 -10.91 -9.48 0.33
CA VAL A 260 -9.45 -9.55 0.30
C VAL A 260 -8.93 -9.66 -1.13
N LEU A 261 -9.52 -10.56 -1.93
CA LEU A 261 -9.17 -10.69 -3.34
C LEU A 261 -9.45 -9.39 -4.11
N GLY A 262 -10.57 -8.73 -3.84
CA GLY A 262 -10.89 -7.41 -4.38
C GLY A 262 -9.86 -6.35 -4.01
N GLY A 263 -9.40 -6.31 -2.76
CA GLY A 263 -8.35 -5.40 -2.30
C GLY A 263 -7.01 -5.65 -3.00
N TRP A 264 -6.62 -6.92 -3.12
CA TRP A 264 -5.40 -7.33 -3.82
C TRP A 264 -5.41 -6.91 -5.30
N CYS A 265 -6.53 -7.19 -5.99
CA CYS A 265 -6.72 -6.81 -7.39
C CYS A 265 -6.80 -5.29 -7.58
N THR A 266 -7.37 -4.54 -6.62
CA THR A 266 -7.40 -3.07 -6.67
C THR A 266 -5.98 -2.50 -6.74
N ALA A 267 -5.06 -2.98 -5.90
CA ALA A 267 -3.66 -2.55 -5.94
C ALA A 267 -2.95 -2.94 -7.25
N LEU A 268 -3.18 -4.17 -7.73
CA LEU A 268 -2.63 -4.67 -9.00
C LEU A 268 -3.13 -3.88 -10.22
N ALA A 269 -4.33 -3.31 -10.17
CA ALA A 269 -4.85 -2.45 -11.20
C ALA A 269 -4.28 -1.02 -11.11
N VAL A 270 -4.30 -0.44 -9.90
CA VAL A 270 -4.00 0.98 -9.69
C VAL A 270 -2.51 1.29 -9.80
N ILE A 271 -1.62 0.46 -9.24
CA ILE A 271 -0.19 0.78 -9.19
C ILE A 271 0.46 0.81 -10.58
N PRO A 272 0.27 -0.19 -11.46
CA PRO A 272 0.80 -0.12 -12.82
C PRO A 272 0.25 1.06 -13.62
N ALA A 273 -1.04 1.36 -13.48
CA ALA A 273 -1.67 2.50 -14.14
C ALA A 273 -1.07 3.83 -13.66
N THR A 274 -0.87 3.99 -12.35
CA THR A 274 -0.26 5.17 -11.74
C THR A 274 1.19 5.34 -12.20
N ALA A 275 1.97 4.26 -12.23
CA ALA A 275 3.35 4.27 -12.71
C ALA A 275 3.44 4.67 -14.19
N TRP A 276 2.56 4.12 -15.02
CA TRP A 276 2.47 4.48 -16.44
C TRP A 276 2.10 5.95 -16.64
N LEU A 277 1.13 6.47 -15.88
CA LEU A 277 0.73 7.87 -15.95
C LEU A 277 1.86 8.80 -15.49
N ALA A 278 2.54 8.46 -14.40
CA ALA A 278 3.69 9.22 -13.91
C ALA A 278 4.80 9.32 -14.98
N ASP A 279 5.12 8.21 -15.65
CA ASP A 279 6.09 8.20 -16.75
C ASP A 279 5.63 9.12 -17.91
N ARG A 280 4.34 9.08 -18.28
CA ARG A 280 3.79 9.89 -19.38
C ARG A 280 3.81 11.38 -19.09
N LEU A 281 3.51 11.78 -17.86
CA LEU A 281 3.55 13.19 -17.44
C LEU A 281 4.97 13.74 -17.49
N VAL A 282 5.96 12.94 -17.09
CA VAL A 282 7.38 13.31 -17.19
C VAL A 282 7.82 13.46 -18.64
N ASP A 283 7.40 12.56 -19.53
CA ASP A 283 7.73 12.62 -20.95
C ASP A 283 7.07 13.81 -21.66
N ALA A 284 5.83 14.14 -21.32
CA ALA A 284 5.10 15.29 -21.89
C ALA A 284 5.75 16.63 -21.48
N GLY A 285 6.12 16.78 -20.20
CA GLY A 285 6.79 17.99 -19.72
C GLY A 285 8.16 18.24 -20.36
N ARG A 286 8.83 17.19 -20.86
CA ARG A 286 10.08 17.32 -21.63
C ARG A 286 9.86 17.84 -23.04
N ARG A 287 8.78 17.42 -23.71
CA ARG A 287 8.46 17.86 -25.08
C ARG A 287 8.12 19.34 -25.13
N VAL A 288 7.48 19.88 -24.09
CA VAL A 288 7.13 21.31 -23.99
C VAL A 288 8.34 22.20 -23.69
N ARG A 289 9.39 21.65 -23.05
CA ARG A 289 10.62 22.38 -22.67
C ARG A 289 11.73 22.33 -23.72
N ARG A 290 11.51 21.63 -24.84
CA ARG A 290 12.43 21.56 -25.98
C ARG A 290 11.87 22.39 -27.11
#